data_AF-A0A3D4FLQ6-F1
#
_entry.id   AF-A0A3D4FLQ6-F1
#
_cell.length_a   1.000
_cell.length_b   1.000
_cell.length_c   1.000
_cell.angle_alpha   90.00
_cell.angle_beta   90.00
_cell.angle_gamma   90.00
#
_symmetry.space_group_name_H-M   'P 1'
#
loop_
_entity.id
_entity.type
_entity.pdbx_description
1 polymer ?
#
loop_
_entity_poly.entity_id
_entity_poly.type
_entity_poly.pdbx_seq_one_letter_code
_entity_poly.pdbx_strand_id
1 'polypeptide(L)'
;MYNENTSLLKQVASFDLILSLIFISIGYFIFGKACLFFMLGIGIALINLLVNSLVLNISVKENNSMSKMILILSQIYRIVIVSLVAAYIVNRSTINFFIFIAGYTSQIISLILYGFKAKQ
;
A
#
# COMPACT_ATOMS: atom_id res chain seq x y z
N MET A 1 -10.88 -15.31 10.48
CA MET A 1 -9.63 -14.50 10.51
C MET A 1 -8.65 -14.76 9.36
N TYR A 2 -8.00 -15.91 9.21
CA TYR A 2 -7.02 -16.11 8.10
C TYR A 2 -7.67 -15.98 6.71
N ASN A 3 -8.86 -16.57 6.54
CA ASN A 3 -9.63 -16.48 5.30
C ASN A 3 -10.15 -15.06 5.00
N GLU A 4 -10.45 -14.26 6.04
CA GLU A 4 -10.91 -12.88 5.88
C GLU A 4 -9.76 -11.93 5.50
N ASN A 5 -8.58 -12.12 6.09
CA ASN A 5 -7.39 -11.35 5.73
C ASN A 5 -6.94 -11.65 4.30
N THR A 6 -7.00 -12.92 3.87
CA THR A 6 -6.68 -13.28 2.49
C THR A 6 -7.71 -12.76 1.49
N SER A 7 -9.00 -12.73 1.83
CA SER A 7 -10.01 -12.09 0.98
C SER A 7 -9.83 -10.58 0.88
N LEU A 8 -9.48 -9.90 1.99
CA LEU A 8 -9.16 -8.47 2.01
C LEU A 8 -7.99 -8.17 1.08
N LEU A 9 -6.88 -8.90 1.25
CA LEU A 9 -5.67 -8.71 0.43
C LEU A 9 -5.95 -8.88 -1.06
N LYS A 10 -6.68 -9.93 -1.44
CA LYS A 10 -7.03 -10.17 -2.85
C LYS A 10 -7.89 -9.06 -3.43
N GLN A 11 -8.89 -8.59 -2.70
CA GLN A 11 -9.81 -7.56 -3.19
C GLN A 11 -9.14 -6.20 -3.28
N VAL A 12 -8.39 -5.80 -2.24
CA VAL A 12 -7.63 -4.54 -2.25
C VAL A 12 -6.59 -4.55 -3.37
N ALA A 13 -5.87 -5.66 -3.56
CA ALA A 13 -4.95 -5.80 -4.69
C ALA A 13 -5.66 -5.70 -6.06
N SER A 14 -6.87 -6.24 -6.18
CA SER A 14 -7.65 -6.12 -7.42
C SER A 14 -8.06 -4.66 -7.69
N PHE A 15 -8.50 -3.93 -6.66
CA PHE A 15 -8.82 -2.51 -6.79
C PHE A 15 -7.59 -1.65 -7.07
N ASP A 16 -6.46 -1.92 -6.41
CA ASP A 16 -5.18 -1.26 -6.65
C ASP A 16 -4.71 -1.47 -8.11
N LEU A 17 -4.88 -2.68 -8.66
CA LEU A 17 -4.58 -2.95 -10.08
C LEU A 17 -5.48 -2.14 -11.01
N ILE A 18 -6.78 -2.07 -10.74
CA ILE A 18 -7.73 -1.28 -11.55
C ILE A 18 -7.38 0.21 -11.49
N LEU A 19 -7.12 0.75 -10.30
CA LEU A 19 -6.69 2.15 -10.11
C LEU A 19 -5.40 2.45 -10.85
N SER A 20 -4.42 1.55 -10.76
CA SER A 20 -3.14 1.65 -11.46
C SER A 20 -3.35 1.71 -12.98
N LEU A 21 -4.17 0.81 -13.54
CA LEU A 21 -4.48 0.81 -14.97
C LEU A 21 -5.15 2.11 -15.42
N ILE A 22 -6.17 2.58 -14.69
CA ILE A 22 -6.86 3.84 -15.00
C ILE A 22 -5.88 5.02 -14.97
N PHE A 23 -5.06 5.10 -13.93
CA PHE A 23 -4.10 6.20 -13.79
C PHE A 23 -3.03 6.17 -14.88
N ILE A 24 -2.52 5.01 -15.27
CA ILE A 24 -1.55 4.91 -16.38
C ILE A 24 -2.21 5.32 -17.69
N SER A 25 -3.39 4.77 -18.01
CA SER A 25 -4.07 5.06 -19.28
C SER A 25 -4.33 6.55 -19.49
N ILE A 26 -4.75 7.26 -18.45
CA ILE A 26 -5.06 8.69 -18.54
C ILE A 26 -3.81 9.55 -18.27
N GLY A 27 -3.08 9.22 -17.21
CA GLY A 27 -1.96 10.00 -16.72
C GLY A 27 -0.73 9.94 -17.63
N TYR A 28 -0.55 8.89 -18.43
CA TYR A 28 0.62 8.78 -19.31
C TYR A 28 0.69 9.92 -20.34
N PHE A 29 -0.46 10.43 -20.80
CA PHE A 29 -0.50 11.58 -21.71
C PHE A 29 -0.01 12.88 -21.07
N ILE A 30 -0.10 13.01 -19.74
CA ILE A 30 0.24 14.23 -19.00
C ILE A 30 1.63 14.12 -18.37
N PHE A 31 1.91 12.98 -17.74
CA PHE A 31 3.11 12.76 -16.92
C PHE A 31 4.14 11.82 -17.57
N GLY A 32 3.79 11.20 -18.70
CA GLY A 32 4.68 10.28 -19.43
C GLY A 32 5.21 9.16 -18.55
N LYS A 33 6.54 8.97 -18.57
CA LYS A 33 7.22 7.94 -17.78
C LYS A 33 7.08 8.12 -16.26
N ALA A 34 6.72 9.33 -15.80
CA ALA A 34 6.55 9.57 -14.37
C ALA A 34 5.37 8.77 -13.77
N CYS A 35 4.40 8.32 -14.59
CA CYS A 35 3.33 7.42 -14.16
C CYS A 35 3.84 6.09 -13.59
N LEU A 36 5.05 5.65 -13.93
CA LEU A 36 5.64 4.46 -13.33
C LEU A 36 5.88 4.64 -11.81
N PHE A 37 6.09 5.88 -11.34
CA PHE A 37 6.19 6.15 -9.91
C PHE A 37 4.86 5.98 -9.19
N PHE A 38 3.72 6.16 -9.87
CA PHE A 38 2.41 5.87 -9.31
C PHE A 38 2.24 4.37 -9.06
N MET A 39 2.61 3.54 -10.04
CA MET A 39 2.63 2.07 -9.89
C MET A 39 3.55 1.66 -8.75
N LEU A 40 4.72 2.30 -8.62
CA LEU A 40 5.67 2.04 -7.55
C LEU A 40 5.06 2.40 -6.19
N GLY A 41 4.35 3.53 -6.09
CA GLY A 41 3.60 3.93 -4.90
C GLY A 41 2.57 2.88 -4.47
N ILE A 42 1.74 2.42 -5.41
CA ILE A 42 0.77 1.34 -5.18
C ILE A 42 1.48 0.04 -4.76
N GLY A 43 2.58 -0.32 -5.43
CA GLY A 43 3.35 -1.52 -5.12
C GLY A 43 3.90 -1.51 -3.70
N ILE A 44 4.46 -0.38 -3.25
CA ILE A 44 4.93 -0.22 -1.87
C ILE A 44 3.78 -0.27 -0.88
N ALA A 45 2.62 0.31 -1.21
CA ALA A 45 1.42 0.23 -0.38
C ALA A 45 0.94 -1.23 -0.23
N LEU A 46 0.93 -2.01 -1.32
CA LEU A 46 0.59 -3.44 -1.29
C LEU A 46 1.55 -4.25 -0.43
N ILE A 47 2.87 -4.02 -0.54
CA ILE A 47 3.86 -4.67 0.33
C ILE A 47 3.59 -4.32 1.79
N ASN A 48 3.30 -3.05 2.08
CA ASN A 48 2.97 -2.61 3.44
C ASN A 48 1.71 -3.29 4.00
N LEU A 49 0.68 -3.48 3.17
CA LEU A 49 -0.55 -4.18 3.56
C LEU A 49 -0.30 -5.67 3.78
N LEU A 50 0.51 -6.32 2.93
CA LEU A 50 0.90 -7.72 3.08
C LEU A 50 1.67 -7.96 4.38
N VAL A 51 2.72 -7.17 4.62
CA VAL A 51 3.50 -7.24 5.86
C VAL A 51 2.60 -7.01 7.07
N ASN A 52 1.70 -6.02 7.01
CA ASN A 52 0.75 -5.77 8.09
C ASN A 52 -0.15 -6.97 8.38
N SER A 53 -0.71 -7.60 7.33
CA SER A 53 -1.58 -8.75 7.49
C SER A 53 -0.84 -9.96 8.08
N LEU A 54 0.39 -10.21 7.64
CA LEU A 54 1.22 -11.30 8.18
C LEU A 54 1.55 -11.08 9.66
N VAL A 55 2.02 -9.89 10.02
CA VAL A 55 2.35 -9.56 11.41
C VAL A 55 1.10 -9.61 12.30
N LEU A 56 -0.03 -9.08 11.83
CA LEU A 56 -1.29 -9.14 12.57
C LEU A 56 -1.74 -10.58 12.82
N ASN A 57 -1.64 -11.46 11.81
CA ASN A 57 -2.00 -12.88 11.96
C ASN A 57 -1.14 -13.58 13.01
N ILE A 58 0.17 -13.30 13.05
CA ILE A 58 1.08 -13.85 14.08
C ILE A 58 0.68 -13.31 15.45
N SER A 59 0.48 -12.00 15.56
CA SER A 59 0.24 -11.37 16.86
C SER A 59 -1.10 -11.73 17.49
N VAL A 60 -2.14 -11.92 16.69
CA VAL A 60 -3.44 -12.40 17.16
C VAL A 60 -3.35 -13.86 17.64
N LYS A 61 -2.54 -14.70 16.98
CA LYS A 61 -2.41 -16.13 17.32
C LYS A 61 -1.64 -16.37 18.63
N GLU A 62 -0.57 -15.64 18.88
CA GLU A 62 0.27 -15.83 20.08
C GLU A 62 -0.21 -15.03 21.31
N ASN A 63 -0.85 -13.87 21.10
CA ASN A 63 -1.40 -12.97 22.12
C ASN A 63 -0.52 -12.76 23.38
N ASN A 64 0.81 -12.61 23.19
CA ASN A 64 1.78 -12.36 24.26
C ASN A 64 2.38 -10.94 24.16
N SER A 65 3.16 -10.53 25.15
CA SER A 65 3.81 -9.20 25.15
C SER A 65 4.80 -9.02 24.00
N MET A 66 5.50 -10.08 23.61
CA MET A 66 6.45 -10.09 22.50
C MET A 66 5.77 -9.80 21.16
N SER A 67 4.59 -10.37 20.93
CA SER A 67 3.85 -10.22 19.68
C SER A 67 3.26 -8.81 19.51
N LYS A 68 2.94 -8.13 20.62
CA LYS A 68 2.61 -6.69 20.62
C LYS A 68 3.83 -5.83 20.28
N MET A 69 5.01 -6.18 20.78
CA MET A 69 6.25 -5.51 20.41
C MET A 69 6.56 -5.66 18.91
N ILE A 70 6.35 -6.86 18.35
CA ILE A 70 6.52 -7.12 16.92
C ILE A 70 5.56 -6.27 16.08
N LEU A 71 4.31 -6.09 16.51
CA LEU A 71 3.36 -5.18 15.84
C LEU A 71 3.88 -3.74 15.76
N ILE A 72 4.38 -3.19 16.87
CA ILE A 72 4.91 -1.82 16.92
C ILE A 72 6.15 -1.70 16.03
N LEU A 73 7.10 -2.62 16.16
CA LEU A 73 8.32 -2.65 15.34
C LEU A 73 7.99 -2.73 13.84
N SER A 74 6.96 -3.50 13.45
CA SER A 74 6.52 -3.58 12.06
C SER A 74 5.99 -2.26 11.51
N GLN A 75 5.36 -1.42 12.35
CA GLN A 75 4.88 -0.11 11.94
C GLN A 75 6.05 0.85 11.69
N ILE A 76 7.02 0.87 12.61
CA ILE A 76 8.23 1.68 12.48
C ILE A 76 8.99 1.29 11.20
N TYR A 77 9.19 -0.01 10.97
CA TYR A 77 9.85 -0.53 9.77
C TYR A 77 9.17 -0.05 8.48
N ARG A 78 7.84 -0.13 8.40
CA ARG A 78 7.07 0.33 7.22
C ARG A 78 7.22 1.82 6.98
N ILE A 79 7.16 2.64 8.02
CA ILE A 79 7.35 4.10 7.91
C ILE A 79 8.75 4.40 7.38
N VAL A 80 9.77 3.74 7.91
CA VAL A 80 11.16 3.90 7.46
C VAL A 80 11.32 3.55 5.98
N ILE A 81 10.78 2.42 5.53
CA ILE A 81 10.86 2.02 4.10
C ILE A 81 10.23 3.07 3.20
N VAL A 82 8.99 3.47 3.47
CA VAL A 82 8.27 4.43 2.62
C VAL A 82 9.01 5.76 2.59
N SER A 83 9.52 6.19 3.74
CA SER A 83 10.26 7.45 3.87
C SER A 83 11.58 7.42 3.09
N LEU A 84 12.32 6.30 3.13
CA LEU A 84 13.55 6.13 2.37
C LEU A 84 13.30 6.13 0.86
N VAL A 85 12.26 5.43 0.40
CA VAL A 85 11.86 5.43 -1.02
C VAL A 85 11.45 6.84 -1.46
N ALA A 86 10.64 7.52 -0.66
CA ALA A 86 10.20 8.88 -0.94
C ALA A 86 11.37 9.88 -1.00
N ALA A 87 12.30 9.79 -0.04
CA ALA A 87 13.51 10.62 0.00
C ALA A 87 14.41 10.37 -1.22
N TYR A 88 14.53 9.12 -1.67
CA TYR A 88 15.28 8.80 -2.89
C TYR A 88 14.64 9.43 -4.14
N ILE A 89 13.31 9.38 -4.25
CA ILE A 89 12.57 9.90 -5.41
C ILE A 89 12.61 11.43 -5.45
N VAL A 90 12.39 12.11 -4.32
CA VAL A 90 12.32 13.58 -4.28
C VAL A 90 13.65 14.24 -4.67
N ASN A 91 14.77 13.61 -4.32
CA ASN A 91 16.11 14.07 -4.72
C ASN A 91 16.31 14.07 -6.25
N ARG A 92 15.49 13.33 -7.01
CA ARG A 92 15.56 13.31 -8.48
C ARG A 92 14.51 14.20 -9.13
N SER A 93 13.28 14.20 -8.62
CA SER A 93 12.19 15.00 -9.17
C SER A 93 11.04 15.13 -8.19
N THR A 94 10.67 16.38 -7.91
CA THR A 94 9.51 16.71 -7.08
C THR A 94 8.20 16.21 -7.69
N ILE A 95 8.07 16.24 -9.03
CA ILE A 95 6.88 15.73 -9.74
C ILE A 95 6.75 14.21 -9.52
N ASN A 96 7.85 13.47 -9.66
CA ASN A 96 7.85 12.02 -9.45
C ASN A 96 7.49 11.66 -8.00
N PHE A 97 7.94 12.48 -7.04
CA PHE A 97 7.60 12.33 -5.63
C PHE A 97 6.10 12.51 -5.38
N PHE A 98 5.48 13.55 -5.94
CA PHE A 98 4.03 13.74 -5.78
C PHE A 98 3.22 12.62 -6.44
N ILE A 99 3.62 12.16 -7.62
CA ILE A 99 2.98 11.03 -8.30
C ILE A 99 3.14 9.73 -7.49
N PHE A 100 4.32 9.50 -6.91
CA PHE A 100 4.56 8.37 -6.00
C PHE A 100 3.65 8.42 -4.78
N ILE A 101 3.57 9.58 -4.10
CA ILE A 101 2.69 9.74 -2.94
C ILE A 101 1.24 9.53 -3.32
N ALA A 102 0.78 10.07 -4.45
CA ALA A 102 -0.57 9.87 -4.94
C ALA A 102 -0.88 8.38 -5.17
N GLY A 103 0.07 7.62 -5.73
CA GLY A 103 -0.04 6.17 -5.86
C GLY A 103 -0.12 5.47 -4.51
N TYR A 104 0.77 5.81 -3.58
CA TYR A 104 0.80 5.22 -2.25
C TYR A 104 -0.50 5.48 -1.45
N THR A 105 -1.02 6.71 -1.49
CA THR A 105 -2.25 7.08 -0.78
C THR A 105 -3.51 6.58 -1.48
N SER A 106 -3.47 6.28 -2.79
CA SER A 106 -4.61 5.72 -3.52
C SER A 106 -5.10 4.38 -2.98
N GLN A 107 -4.24 3.61 -2.29
CA GLN A 107 -4.65 2.38 -1.60
C GLN A 107 -5.76 2.62 -0.55
N ILE A 108 -5.86 3.84 0.01
CA ILE A 108 -6.96 4.22 0.90
C ILE A 108 -8.30 4.08 0.17
N ILE A 109 -8.36 4.45 -1.11
CA ILE A 109 -9.56 4.31 -1.95
C ILE A 109 -9.91 2.82 -2.08
N SER A 110 -8.94 1.97 -2.37
CA SER A 110 -9.14 0.52 -2.46
C SER A 110 -9.66 -0.09 -1.15
N LEU A 111 -9.15 0.37 0.00
CA LEU A 111 -9.64 -0.06 1.31
C LEU A 111 -11.07 0.41 1.58
N ILE A 112 -11.42 1.64 1.18
CA ILE A 112 -12.79 2.16 1.28
C ILE A 112 -13.75 1.34 0.40
N LEU A 113 -13.37 1.07 -0.86
CA LEU A 113 -14.18 0.25 -1.79
C LEU A 113 -14.39 -1.17 -1.24
N TYR A 114 -13.34 -1.77 -0.67
CA TYR A 114 -13.46 -3.05 0.02
C TYR A 114 -14.45 -2.98 1.20
N GLY A 115 -14.34 -1.95 2.05
CA GLY A 115 -15.22 -1.75 3.19
C GLY A 115 -16.69 -1.63 2.79
N PHE A 116 -17.00 -0.94 1.69
CA PHE A 116 -18.37 -0.86 1.15
C PHE A 116 -18.86 -2.21 0.65
N LYS A 117 -18.03 -2.95 -0.08
CA LYS A 117 -18.38 -4.27 -0.62
C LYS A 117 -18.55 -5.33 0.46
N ALA A 118 -17.78 -5.25 1.55
CA ALA A 118 -17.87 -6.20 2.67
C ALA A 118 -19.08 -5.96 3.59
N LYS A 119 -19.72 -4.79 3.50
CA LYS A 119 -20.94 -4.45 4.26
C LYS A 119 -22.22 -4.89 3.55
N GLN A 120 -22.13 -5.22 2.26
CA GLN A 120 -23.21 -5.87 1.49
C GLN A 120 -23.14 -7.39 1.66
#